data_AF-A0A933XW85-F1
#
_entry.id   AF-A0A933XW85-F1
#
_cell.length_a   1.000
_cell.length_b   1.000
_cell.length_c   1.000
_cell.angle_alpha   90.00
_cell.angle_beta   90.00
_cell.angle_gamma   90.00
#
_symmetry.space_group_name_H-M   'P 1'
#
loop_
_entity.id
_entity.type
_entity.pdbx_description
1 polymer ?
#
loop_
_entity_poly.entity_id
_entity_poly.type
_entity_poly.pdbx_seq_one_letter_code
_entity_poly.pdbx_strand_id
1 'polypeptide(L)'
;MGVRATELRKGMVLQDGQKLLLITEYSHHTPGNLRAIIHIKTRDLRSGATSQQRLGSSDVLEVAHLERKNCEYLYREASGEYVFMDQESFEQFNMPAELVEDKMGFVKENTVVLATFHEGRAIGLELPAAVVLKVTEAEHAVKGNTATNVKKEVVLETGLKVKVPIHIQMGEQIKVRCEDGEFLGRA
;
A
#
# COMPACT_ATOMS: atom_id res chain seq x y z
N MET A 1 -8.22 -20.67 13.89
CA MET A 1 -7.16 -21.56 14.42
C MET A 1 -6.28 -20.71 15.33
N GLY A 2 -6.26 -20.99 16.63
CA GLY A 2 -5.53 -20.16 17.60
C GLY A 2 -4.03 -20.45 17.57
N VAL A 3 -3.21 -19.41 17.53
CA VAL A 3 -1.73 -19.47 17.57
C VAL A 3 -1.24 -18.87 18.89
N ARG A 4 -0.23 -19.48 19.50
CA ARG A 4 0.36 -18.97 20.74
C ARG A 4 1.09 -17.66 20.48
N ALA A 5 1.09 -16.77 21.46
CA ALA A 5 1.78 -15.48 21.37
C ALA A 5 3.28 -15.62 21.01
N THR A 6 3.93 -16.72 21.43
CA THR A 6 5.34 -17.04 21.10
C THR A 6 5.60 -17.36 19.63
N GLU A 7 4.58 -17.82 18.91
CA GLU A 7 4.66 -18.22 17.51
C GLU A 7 4.33 -17.06 16.56
N LEU A 8 3.89 -15.92 17.10
CA LEU A 8 3.64 -14.73 16.31
C LEU A 8 4.91 -14.22 15.63
N ARG A 9 4.70 -13.64 14.44
CA ARG A 9 5.73 -13.02 13.62
C ARG A 9 5.23 -11.68 13.10
N LYS A 10 6.17 -10.78 12.83
CA LYS A 10 5.90 -9.55 12.09
C LYS A 10 5.27 -9.89 10.73
N GLY A 11 4.22 -9.18 10.35
CA GLY A 11 3.49 -9.38 9.09
C GLY A 11 2.30 -10.34 9.17
N MET A 12 2.12 -11.05 10.30
CA MET A 12 0.91 -11.83 10.57
C MET A 12 -0.26 -10.89 10.93
N VAL A 13 -1.48 -11.35 10.68
CA VAL A 13 -2.69 -10.58 10.97
C VAL A 13 -3.53 -11.33 11.99
N LEU A 14 -3.82 -10.63 13.08
CA LEU A 14 -4.63 -11.13 14.17
C LEU A 14 -6.08 -10.75 13.92
N GLN A 15 -6.97 -11.68 14.23
CA GLN A 15 -8.40 -11.42 14.28
C GLN A 15 -8.78 -11.17 15.74
N ASP A 16 -9.21 -9.95 16.03
CA ASP A 16 -9.71 -9.56 17.35
C ASP A 16 -11.18 -9.12 17.18
N GLY A 17 -12.08 -10.09 17.29
CA GLY A 17 -13.50 -9.93 16.97
C GLY A 17 -13.72 -9.61 15.48
N GLN A 18 -14.12 -8.37 15.20
CA GLN A 18 -14.33 -7.87 13.82
C GLN A 18 -13.14 -7.07 13.27
N LYS A 19 -12.08 -6.85 14.06
CA LYS A 19 -10.91 -6.07 13.64
C LYS A 19 -9.81 -6.99 13.12
N LEU A 20 -9.16 -6.55 12.05
CA LEU A 20 -8.00 -7.22 11.47
C LEU A 20 -6.75 -6.40 11.81
N LEU A 21 -5.89 -6.97 12.64
CA LEU A 21 -4.74 -6.29 13.24
C LEU A 21 -3.44 -6.84 12.67
N LEU A 22 -2.76 -6.08 11.81
CA LEU A 22 -1.45 -6.43 11.25
C LEU A 22 -0.34 -6.19 12.27
N ILE A 23 0.43 -7.22 12.61
CA ILE A 23 1.59 -7.11 13.48
C ILE A 23 2.71 -6.38 12.73
N THR A 24 3.00 -5.14 13.15
CA THR A 24 4.05 -4.30 12.59
C THR A 24 5.38 -4.48 13.31
N GLU A 25 5.33 -4.73 14.63
CA GLU A 25 6.51 -4.98 15.46
C GLU A 25 6.20 -6.11 16.45
N TYR A 26 7.20 -6.95 16.70
CA TYR A 26 7.14 -8.07 17.64
C TYR A 26 8.42 -8.07 18.48
N SER A 27 8.27 -8.07 19.80
CA SER A 27 9.39 -8.19 20.74
C SER A 27 9.06 -9.23 21.80
N HIS A 28 9.98 -10.17 21.99
CA HIS A 28 9.88 -11.22 23.00
C HIS A 28 10.96 -10.97 24.05
N HIS A 29 10.53 -10.59 25.25
CA HIS A 29 11.40 -10.41 26.40
C HIS A 29 11.25 -11.59 27.37
N THR A 30 12.36 -12.23 27.70
CA THR A 30 12.40 -13.31 28.70
C THR A 30 13.28 -12.87 29.87
N PRO A 31 12.73 -12.21 30.90
CA PRO A 31 13.51 -11.84 32.08
C PRO A 31 13.79 -13.11 32.88
N GLY A 32 15.07 -13.43 33.13
CA GLY A 32 15.52 -14.78 33.54
C GLY A 32 14.63 -15.54 34.52
N ASN A 33 14.21 -14.92 35.64
CA ASN A 33 13.41 -15.58 36.67
C ASN A 33 11.90 -15.28 36.61
N LEU A 34 11.42 -14.64 35.54
CA LEU A 34 10.01 -14.25 35.34
C LEU A 34 9.45 -14.87 34.06
N ARG A 35 8.11 -14.90 33.98
CA ARG A 35 7.41 -15.34 32.76
C ARG A 35 7.76 -14.41 31.60
N ALA A 36 7.92 -14.98 30.41
CA ALA A 36 8.24 -14.20 29.23
C ALA A 36 7.07 -13.29 28.85
N ILE A 37 7.41 -12.07 28.43
CA ILE A 37 6.47 -11.02 28.06
C ILE A 37 6.69 -10.72 26.59
N ILE A 38 5.58 -10.66 25.86
CA ILE A 38 5.59 -10.38 24.43
C ILE A 38 4.94 -9.02 24.23
N HIS A 39 5.67 -8.11 23.60
CA HIS A 39 5.17 -6.82 23.17
C HIS A 39 4.93 -6.86 21.68
N ILE A 40 3.69 -6.60 21.28
CA ILE A 40 3.33 -6.47 19.87
C ILE A 40 2.81 -5.07 19.61
N LYS A 41 3.17 -4.53 18.45
CA LYS A 41 2.55 -3.34 17.89
C LYS A 41 1.75 -3.75 16.68
N THR A 42 0.46 -3.47 16.71
CA THR A 42 -0.46 -3.84 15.64
C THR A 42 -0.98 -2.59 14.94
N ARG A 43 -1.35 -2.73 13.67
CA ARG A 43 -2.03 -1.72 12.87
C ARG A 43 -3.34 -2.32 12.39
N ASP A 44 -4.45 -1.65 12.65
CA ASP A 44 -5.75 -2.02 12.12
C ASP A 44 -5.76 -1.80 10.61
N LEU A 45 -6.10 -2.85 9.84
CA LEU A 45 -6.15 -2.80 8.38
C LEU A 45 -7.33 -2.00 7.85
N ARG A 46 -8.41 -1.82 8.63
CA ARG A 46 -9.56 -1.00 8.22
C ARG A 46 -9.41 0.45 8.60
N SER A 47 -9.02 0.71 9.85
CA SER A 47 -8.94 2.09 10.37
C SER A 47 -7.55 2.72 10.26
N GLY A 48 -6.52 1.94 9.94
CA GLY A 48 -5.12 2.40 9.93
C GLY A 48 -4.55 2.69 11.33
N ALA A 49 -5.35 2.57 12.39
CA ALA A 49 -4.94 2.90 13.74
C ALA A 49 -3.88 1.93 14.25
N THR A 50 -2.81 2.46 14.85
CA THR A 50 -1.79 1.64 15.51
C THR A 50 -2.09 1.47 16.99
N SER A 51 -2.03 0.24 17.50
CA SER A 51 -2.15 -0.07 18.92
C SER A 51 -0.97 -0.91 19.39
N GLN A 52 -0.71 -0.89 20.69
CA GLN A 52 0.33 -1.70 21.31
C GLN A 52 -0.30 -2.58 22.37
N GLN A 53 0.02 -3.86 22.35
CA GLN A 53 -0.51 -4.86 23.28
C GLN A 53 0.63 -5.62 23.94
N ARG A 54 0.42 -5.98 25.20
CA ARG A 54 1.30 -6.83 25.99
C ARG A 54 0.62 -8.16 26.19
N LEU A 55 1.28 -9.24 25.77
CA LEU A 55 0.79 -10.60 25.84
C LEU A 55 1.71 -11.44 26.74
N GLY A 56 1.12 -12.39 27.46
CA GLY A 56 1.85 -13.47 28.11
C GLY A 56 2.22 -14.57 27.12
N SER A 57 3.24 -15.37 27.42
CA SER A 57 3.65 -16.49 26.56
C SER A 57 2.56 -17.56 26.36
N SER A 58 1.60 -17.64 27.29
CA SER A 58 0.48 -18.58 27.25
C SER A 58 -0.74 -18.06 26.51
N ASP A 59 -0.76 -16.79 26.09
CA ASP A 59 -1.91 -16.22 25.42
C ASP A 59 -2.05 -16.83 24.03
N VAL A 60 -3.28 -17.22 23.69
CA VAL A 60 -3.63 -17.77 22.38
C VAL A 60 -4.45 -16.73 21.66
N LEU A 61 -4.03 -16.37 20.44
CA LEU A 61 -4.71 -15.38 19.61
C LEU A 61 -5.16 -16.03 18.30
N GLU A 62 -6.27 -15.55 17.77
CA GLU A 62 -6.75 -15.99 16.46
C GLU A 62 -5.97 -15.26 15.37
N VAL A 63 -5.42 -16.04 14.44
CA VAL A 63 -4.75 -15.52 13.26
C VAL A 63 -5.74 -15.57 12.11
N ALA A 64 -5.98 -14.42 11.51
CA ALA A 64 -6.73 -14.30 10.27
C ALA A 64 -5.85 -14.80 9.12
N HIS A 65 -6.41 -15.67 8.28
CA HIS A 65 -5.73 -16.07 7.05
C HIS A 65 -5.88 -14.95 6.02
N LEU A 66 -4.75 -14.38 5.63
CA LEU A 66 -4.70 -13.41 4.56
C LEU A 66 -4.02 -14.01 3.34
N GLU A 67 -4.71 -13.94 2.23
CA GLU A 67 -4.16 -14.27 0.93
C GLU A 67 -3.69 -12.98 0.28
N ARG A 68 -2.39 -12.87 0.02
CA ARG A 68 -1.83 -11.77 -0.77
C ARG A 68 -1.62 -12.27 -2.17
N LYS A 69 -2.24 -11.61 -3.15
CA LYS A 69 -2.18 -12.00 -4.54
C LYS A 69 -1.73 -10.83 -5.39
N ASN A 70 -0.87 -11.12 -6.36
CA ASN A 70 -0.49 -10.12 -7.36
C ASN A 70 -1.65 -9.99 -8.32
N CYS A 71 -2.20 -8.79 -8.39
CA CYS A 71 -3.34 -8.49 -9.25
C CYS A 71 -2.98 -7.35 -10.18
N GLU A 72 -3.49 -7.40 -11.39
CA GLU A 72 -3.30 -6.39 -12.41
C GLU A 72 -4.56 -5.53 -12.50
N TYR A 73 -4.39 -4.21 -12.44
CA TYR A 73 -5.50 -3.28 -12.63
C TYR A 73 -5.90 -3.25 -14.11
N LEU A 74 -7.17 -3.52 -14.40
CA LEU A 74 -7.68 -3.51 -15.77
C LEU A 74 -8.28 -2.16 -16.13
N TYR A 75 -9.45 -1.84 -15.56
CA TYR A 75 -10.20 -0.62 -15.85
C TYR A 75 -11.17 -0.28 -14.72
N ARG A 76 -11.75 0.91 -14.80
CA ARG A 76 -12.83 1.35 -13.92
C ARG A 76 -14.17 1.16 -14.62
N GLU A 77 -15.11 0.48 -13.98
CA GLU A 77 -16.47 0.36 -14.49
C GLU A 77 -17.24 1.67 -14.40
N ALA A 78 -18.28 1.81 -15.23
CA ALA A 78 -19.20 2.94 -15.18
C ALA A 78 -19.97 3.04 -13.84
N SER A 79 -20.10 1.91 -13.13
CA SER A 79 -20.65 1.82 -11.76
C SER A 79 -19.78 2.51 -10.71
N GLY A 80 -18.51 2.80 -11.04
CA GLY A 80 -17.52 3.40 -10.15
C GLY A 80 -16.58 2.39 -9.49
N GLU A 81 -16.83 1.08 -9.62
CA GLU A 81 -15.95 0.01 -9.13
C GLU A 81 -14.69 -0.12 -10.01
N TYR A 82 -13.59 -0.59 -9.40
CA TYR A 82 -12.34 -0.85 -10.10
C TYR A 82 -12.18 -2.36 -10.31
N VAL A 83 -11.88 -2.76 -11.54
CA VAL A 83 -11.72 -4.16 -11.92
C VAL A 83 -10.24 -4.52 -11.90
N PHE A 84 -9.94 -5.63 -11.24
CA PHE A 84 -8.61 -6.20 -11.14
C PHE A 84 -8.65 -7.65 -11.61
N MET A 85 -7.51 -8.14 -12.07
CA MET A 85 -7.32 -9.52 -12.50
C MET A 85 -6.21 -10.15 -11.68
N ASP A 86 -6.47 -11.29 -11.06
CA ASP A 86 -5.44 -12.10 -10.41
C ASP A 86 -4.45 -12.65 -11.46
N GLN A 87 -3.15 -12.48 -11.25
CA GLN A 87 -2.13 -12.98 -12.19
C GLN A 87 -1.88 -14.49 -12.08
N GLU A 88 -2.29 -15.15 -10.99
CA GLU A 88 -2.14 -16.59 -10.81
C GLU A 88 -3.36 -17.34 -11.33
N SER A 89 -4.58 -16.91 -10.97
CA SER A 89 -5.81 -17.60 -11.37
C SER A 89 -6.46 -17.03 -12.64
N PHE A 90 -6.04 -15.85 -13.11
CA PHE A 90 -6.70 -15.09 -14.19
C PHE A 90 -8.18 -14.76 -13.89
N GLU A 91 -8.59 -14.84 -12.62
CA GLU A 91 -9.92 -14.46 -12.19
C GLU A 91 -10.02 -12.93 -12.05
N GLN A 92 -11.12 -12.38 -12.54
CA GLN A 92 -11.42 -10.95 -12.40
C GLN A 92 -12.28 -10.73 -11.17
N PHE A 93 -11.99 -9.65 -10.45
CA PHE A 93 -12.76 -9.23 -9.29
C PHE A 93 -12.89 -7.71 -9.23
N ASN A 94 -14.00 -7.28 -8.65
CA ASN A 94 -14.35 -5.89 -8.48
C ASN A 94 -13.91 -5.43 -7.09
N MET A 95 -13.37 -4.23 -7.00
CA MET A 95 -13.17 -3.56 -5.72
C MET A 95 -13.92 -2.22 -5.69
N PRO A 96 -14.65 -1.93 -4.60
CA PRO A 96 -15.33 -0.66 -4.42
C PRO A 96 -14.32 0.47 -4.34
N ALA A 97 -14.66 1.63 -4.91
CA ALA A 97 -13.80 2.81 -4.95
C ALA A 97 -13.31 3.23 -3.56
N GLU A 98 -14.18 3.17 -2.54
CA GLU A 98 -13.85 3.56 -1.16
C GLU A 98 -12.62 2.84 -0.58
N LEU A 99 -12.29 1.64 -1.06
CA LEU A 99 -11.13 0.88 -0.59
C LEU A 99 -9.81 1.25 -1.31
N VAL A 100 -9.90 1.89 -2.48
CA VAL A 100 -8.75 2.08 -3.38
C VAL A 100 -8.57 3.51 -3.88
N GLU A 101 -9.55 4.39 -3.70
CA GLU A 101 -9.62 5.72 -4.32
C GLU A 101 -8.35 6.56 -4.08
N ASP A 102 -7.84 6.58 -2.85
CA ASP A 102 -6.61 7.31 -2.50
C ASP A 102 -5.36 6.82 -3.25
N LYS A 103 -5.36 5.55 -3.66
CA LYS A 103 -4.21 4.87 -4.29
C LYS A 103 -4.32 4.85 -5.81
N MET A 104 -5.54 4.88 -6.36
CA MET A 104 -5.77 4.79 -7.79
C MET A 104 -5.20 5.97 -8.58
N GLY A 105 -4.97 7.14 -7.96
CA GLY A 105 -4.28 8.26 -8.60
C GLY A 105 -2.85 7.95 -9.07
N PHE A 106 -2.21 6.92 -8.53
CA PHE A 106 -0.88 6.44 -8.91
C PHE A 106 -0.90 5.22 -9.83
N VAL A 107 -2.06 4.63 -10.07
CA VAL A 107 -2.22 3.37 -10.80
C VAL A 107 -2.72 3.66 -12.20
N LYS A 108 -2.00 3.16 -13.20
CA LYS A 108 -2.48 3.12 -14.59
C LYS A 108 -2.96 1.72 -14.94
N GLU A 109 -3.72 1.61 -16.03
CA GLU A 109 -4.12 0.32 -16.58
C GLU A 109 -2.89 -0.58 -16.80
N ASN A 110 -3.05 -1.88 -16.56
CA ASN A 110 -2.00 -2.90 -16.59
C ASN A 110 -0.91 -2.76 -15.51
N THR A 111 -1.18 -2.02 -14.43
CA THR A 111 -0.26 -1.96 -13.28
C THR A 111 -0.50 -3.14 -12.36
N VAL A 112 0.58 -3.85 -12.02
CA VAL A 112 0.56 -4.91 -11.00
C VAL A 112 0.59 -4.28 -9.60
N VAL A 113 -0.37 -4.68 -8.79
CA VAL A 113 -0.59 -4.27 -7.41
C VAL A 113 -0.75 -5.50 -6.53
N LEU A 114 -0.47 -5.38 -5.24
CA LEU A 114 -0.64 -6.49 -4.30
C LEU A 114 -1.98 -6.34 -3.60
N ALA A 115 -2.97 -7.16 -3.97
CA ALA A 115 -4.26 -7.19 -3.30
C ALA A 115 -4.20 -8.16 -2.11
N THR A 116 -4.76 -7.74 -0.98
CA THR A 116 -4.88 -8.58 0.22
C THR A 116 -6.33 -8.98 0.40
N PHE A 117 -6.58 -10.28 0.42
CA PHE A 117 -7.88 -10.91 0.61
C PHE A 117 -7.97 -11.52 2.00
N HIS A 118 -9.15 -11.42 2.61
CA HIS A 118 -9.53 -12.10 3.84
C HIS A 118 -10.86 -12.81 3.61
N GLU A 119 -10.90 -14.14 3.75
CA GLU A 119 -12.11 -14.95 3.55
C GLU A 119 -12.83 -14.68 2.22
N GLY A 120 -12.06 -14.49 1.14
CA GLY A 120 -12.57 -14.19 -0.20
C GLY A 120 -12.97 -12.72 -0.45
N ARG A 121 -12.86 -11.85 0.55
CA ARG A 121 -13.11 -10.41 0.40
C ARG A 121 -11.80 -9.63 0.33
N ALA A 122 -11.64 -8.77 -0.68
CA ALA A 122 -10.53 -7.84 -0.72
C ALA A 122 -10.65 -6.81 0.41
N ILE A 123 -9.62 -6.72 1.26
CA ILE A 123 -9.58 -5.82 2.41
C ILE A 123 -8.61 -4.66 2.23
N GLY A 124 -7.73 -4.75 1.25
CA GLY A 124 -6.75 -3.70 1.00
C GLY A 124 -5.94 -3.95 -0.26
N LEU A 125 -5.39 -2.86 -0.78
CA LEU A 125 -4.50 -2.86 -1.94
C LEU A 125 -3.21 -2.18 -1.53
N GLU A 126 -2.08 -2.82 -1.82
CA GLU A 126 -0.75 -2.25 -1.67
C GLU A 126 -0.17 -1.95 -3.06
N LEU A 127 0.28 -0.71 -3.23
CA LEU A 127 0.97 -0.28 -4.44
C LEU A 127 2.43 -0.69 -4.40
N PRO A 128 3.08 -0.89 -5.56
CA PRO A 128 4.53 -0.96 -5.61
C PRO A 128 5.14 0.32 -5.03
N ALA A 129 6.35 0.23 -4.47
CA ALA A 129 7.03 1.36 -3.85
C ALA A 129 7.19 2.58 -4.79
N ALA A 130 7.24 2.32 -6.09
CA ALA A 130 7.28 3.35 -7.11
C ALA A 130 6.60 2.88 -8.40
N VAL A 131 5.94 3.82 -9.08
CA VAL A 131 5.28 3.62 -10.36
C VAL A 131 5.96 4.47 -11.44
N VAL A 132 5.88 4.01 -12.68
CA VAL A 132 6.36 4.74 -13.85
C VAL A 132 5.17 5.32 -14.60
N LEU A 133 5.06 6.64 -14.57
CA LEU A 133 3.95 7.39 -15.15
C LEU A 133 4.48 8.35 -16.22
N LYS A 134 3.74 8.47 -17.31
CA LYS A 134 4.04 9.41 -18.39
C LYS A 134 3.53 10.81 -18.07
N VAL A 135 4.35 11.83 -18.37
CA VAL A 135 3.95 13.23 -18.27
C VAL A 135 3.09 13.62 -19.49
N THR A 136 1.85 14.00 -19.25
CA THR A 136 0.90 14.44 -20.28
C THR A 136 0.93 15.95 -20.47
N GLU A 137 1.10 16.72 -19.40
CA GLU A 137 1.19 18.18 -19.47
C GLU A 137 2.35 18.67 -18.61
N ALA A 138 3.14 19.59 -19.17
CA ALA A 138 4.25 20.21 -18.46
C ALA A 138 4.34 21.68 -18.81
N GLU A 139 4.29 22.56 -17.81
CA GLU A 139 4.52 23.98 -18.03
C GLU A 139 5.92 24.24 -18.60
N HIS A 140 5.99 25.18 -19.54
CA HIS A 140 7.24 25.56 -20.18
C HIS A 140 8.02 26.45 -19.22
N ALA A 141 9.16 25.96 -18.71
CA ALA A 141 10.02 26.75 -17.83
C ALA A 141 10.58 27.96 -18.59
N VAL A 142 10.23 29.16 -18.16
CA VAL A 142 10.79 30.41 -18.71
C VAL A 142 12.25 30.50 -18.27
N LYS A 143 13.15 30.70 -19.25
CA LYS A 143 14.63 30.75 -19.14
C LYS A 143 15.21 31.86 -18.21
N GLY A 144 14.43 32.42 -17.29
CA GLY A 144 14.82 33.56 -16.44
C GLY A 144 15.15 33.23 -14.97
N ASN A 145 14.84 32.03 -14.48
CA ASN A 145 15.08 31.68 -13.06
C ASN A 145 16.43 30.97 -12.88
N THR A 146 17.43 31.70 -12.40
CA THR A 146 18.78 31.24 -12.02
C THR A 146 18.84 30.49 -10.68
N ALA A 147 17.70 30.06 -10.12
CA ALA A 147 17.67 29.32 -8.87
C ALA A 147 17.88 27.81 -9.12
N THR A 148 18.90 27.24 -8.47
CA THR A 148 19.40 25.86 -8.68
C THR A 148 18.43 24.74 -8.24
N ASN A 149 17.19 25.04 -7.85
CA ASN A 149 16.24 24.04 -7.34
C ASN A 149 14.77 24.37 -7.64
N VAL A 150 14.49 25.03 -8.78
CA VAL A 150 13.11 25.26 -9.20
C VAL A 150 12.48 23.92 -9.60
N LYS A 151 11.38 23.56 -8.94
CA LYS A 151 10.49 22.48 -9.35
C LYS A 151 9.30 23.09 -10.08
N LYS A 152 8.85 22.44 -11.14
CA LYS A 152 7.60 22.76 -11.83
C LYS A 152 6.57 21.67 -11.57
N GLU A 153 5.30 22.04 -11.64
CA GLU A 153 4.22 21.07 -11.59
C GLU A 153 3.97 20.50 -12.99
N VAL A 154 3.78 19.18 -13.04
CA VAL A 154 3.41 18.45 -14.25
C VAL A 154 2.20 17.58 -13.97
N VAL A 155 1.39 17.36 -14.99
CA VAL A 155 0.25 16.45 -14.96
C VAL A 155 0.68 15.12 -15.57
N LEU A 156 0.34 14.03 -14.89
CA LEU A 156 0.61 12.67 -15.32
C LEU A 156 -0.58 12.07 -16.07
N GLU A 157 -0.37 10.92 -16.71
CA GLU A 157 -1.41 10.20 -17.45
C GLU A 157 -2.64 9.82 -16.60
N THR A 158 -2.46 9.69 -15.28
CA THR A 158 -3.55 9.45 -14.32
C THR A 158 -4.28 10.73 -13.89
N GLY A 159 -3.86 11.91 -14.35
CA GLY A 159 -4.34 13.22 -13.89
C GLY A 159 -3.67 13.73 -12.61
N LEU A 160 -2.78 12.94 -12.01
CA LEU A 160 -2.04 13.32 -10.81
C LEU A 160 -1.07 14.48 -11.11
N LYS A 161 -1.04 15.48 -10.23
CA LYS A 161 -0.08 16.60 -10.28
C LYS A 161 1.14 16.31 -9.42
N VAL A 162 2.33 16.32 -10.01
CA VAL A 162 3.60 16.05 -9.31
C VAL A 162 4.61 17.16 -9.55
N LYS A 163 5.40 17.49 -8.53
CA LYS A 163 6.49 18.47 -8.62
C LYS A 163 7.77 17.81 -9.12
N VAL A 164 8.19 18.16 -10.33
CA VAL A 164 9.38 17.63 -10.98
C VAL A 164 10.39 18.74 -11.30
N PRO A 165 11.67 18.42 -11.51
CA PRO A 165 12.65 19.41 -11.96
C PRO A 165 12.26 20.07 -13.30
N ILE A 166 12.66 21.33 -13.49
CA ILE A 166 12.34 22.13 -14.71
C ILE A 166 12.75 21.47 -16.05
N HIS A 167 13.72 20.57 -16.04
CA HIS A 167 14.24 19.92 -17.25
C HIS A 167 13.34 18.81 -17.80
N ILE A 168 12.35 18.32 -17.04
CA ILE A 168 11.41 17.28 -17.49
C ILE A 168 10.46 17.86 -18.53
N GLN A 169 10.31 17.20 -19.68
CA GLN A 169 9.42 17.64 -20.74
C GLN A 169 8.15 16.77 -20.83
N MET A 170 7.15 17.27 -21.57
CA MET A 170 5.97 16.50 -21.92
C MET A 170 6.38 15.24 -22.70
N GLY A 171 5.74 14.11 -22.40
CA GLY A 171 5.99 12.83 -23.05
C GLY A 171 7.04 11.96 -22.38
N GLU A 172 7.79 12.50 -21.41
CA GLU A 172 8.76 11.73 -20.64
C GLU A 172 8.10 10.81 -19.61
N GLN A 173 8.74 9.68 -19.34
CA GLN A 173 8.36 8.77 -18.26
C GLN A 173 9.14 9.13 -17.00
N ILE A 174 8.40 9.34 -15.93
CA ILE A 174 8.96 9.64 -14.62
C ILE A 174 8.58 8.56 -13.63
N LYS A 175 9.50 8.28 -12.71
CA LYS A 175 9.29 7.38 -11.58
C LYS A 175 8.81 8.18 -10.38
N VAL A 176 7.65 7.82 -9.85
CA VAL A 176 7.00 8.50 -8.72
C VAL A 176 6.87 7.52 -7.56
N ARG A 177 7.16 7.96 -6.33
CA ARG A 177 6.93 7.18 -5.11
C ARG A 177 5.44 7.19 -4.76
N CYS A 178 4.84 6.03 -4.55
CA CYS A 178 3.41 5.92 -4.26
C CYS A 178 3.00 6.35 -2.84
N GLU A 179 3.95 6.40 -1.89
CA GLU A 179 3.66 6.83 -0.51
C GLU A 179 3.42 8.34 -0.41
N ASP A 180 4.31 9.14 -1.01
CA ASP A 180 4.32 10.60 -0.84
C ASP A 180 4.09 11.37 -2.15
N GLY A 181 4.03 10.67 -3.29
CA GLY A 181 3.96 11.28 -4.61
C GLY A 181 5.23 12.00 -5.05
N GLU A 182 6.37 11.71 -4.43
CA GLU A 182 7.65 12.33 -4.77
C GLU A 182 8.24 11.80 -6.09
N PHE A 183 8.82 12.70 -6.87
CA PHE A 183 9.62 12.35 -8.04
C PHE A 183 10.92 11.66 -7.60
N LEU A 184 11.14 10.43 -8.06
CA LEU A 184 12.34 9.64 -7.78
C LEU A 184 13.39 9.75 -8.90
N GLY A 185 12.96 9.96 -10.14
CA GLY A 185 13.87 10.01 -11.29
C GLY A 185 13.15 9.85 -12.62
N ARG A 186 13.92 9.93 -13.70
CA ARG A 186 13.48 9.55 -15.05
C ARG A 186 13.56 8.02 -15.17
N ALA A 187 12.58 7.41 -15.84
CA ALA A 187 12.55 5.98 -16.10
C ALA A 187 13.21 5.64 -17.44
#